data_AF-A0A3G8YED3-F1
#
_entry.id   AF-A0A3G8YED3-F1
#
_cell.length_a   1.000
_cell.length_b   1.000
_cell.length_c   1.000
_cell.angle_alpha   90.00
_cell.angle_beta   90.00
_cell.angle_gamma   90.00
#
_symmetry.space_group_name_H-M   'P 1'
#
loop_
_entity.id
_entity.type
_entity.pdbx_description
1 polymer ?
#
loop_
_entity_poly.entity_id
_entity_poly.type
_entity_poly.pdbx_seq_one_letter_code
_entity_poly.pdbx_strand_id
1 'polypeptide(L)'
;MIELLCFIFILFGTLFRRGKLLAFFFLVFLWICFGWSGENADTNIYLFRYKYYKDITSTTEPIFTYLVKISNSFDLNYYGFLIITSLFFIISLMILVKKLEVKYVLVPYVLFLIFPFVMSVVIVRFTLAAAFIIYGFSFLVDKKKYWWQIYTLCVIIASLIHSSSVFFILLLMVNNFSVKKIIRISIIFLLALLFISTLLKYVINADVLFLSEKMSEVNNEVENMEKTSFNYYFGTITRTLIPFCVFLFSYFKFYKKNITKYSAKTVNIIETTLKINLLFLSSIGLYFISVDFSRLLFPLLFLNYCVYALIMEKSKANMMLMLILLISCGLELYLLVLRYDFMVENVFEPFFNNRLFEDL
;
A
#
# COMPACT_ATOMS: atom_id res chain seq x y z
N MET A 1 19.82 16.70 3.84
CA MET A 1 19.48 17.14 2.47
C MET A 1 18.15 16.56 1.96
N ILE A 2 17.93 15.24 2.07
CA ILE A 2 16.69 14.60 1.57
C ILE A 2 15.44 15.13 2.25
N GLU A 3 15.47 15.38 3.54
CA GLU A 3 14.35 15.98 4.29
C GLU A 3 13.89 17.31 3.67
N LEU A 4 14.86 18.18 3.34
CA LEU A 4 14.59 19.46 2.69
C LEU A 4 13.99 19.25 1.30
N LEU A 5 14.49 18.29 0.52
CA LEU A 5 13.92 17.93 -0.77
C LEU A 5 12.48 17.40 -0.62
N CYS A 6 12.21 16.53 0.35
CA CYS A 6 10.87 16.05 0.67
C CYS A 6 9.93 17.21 0.98
N PHE A 7 10.34 18.14 1.83
CA PHE A 7 9.57 19.32 2.18
C PHE A 7 9.29 20.19 0.95
N ILE A 8 10.31 20.45 0.12
CA ILE A 8 10.20 21.18 -1.14
C ILE A 8 9.22 20.49 -2.10
N PHE A 9 9.29 19.17 -2.24
CA PHE A 9 8.37 18.40 -3.08
C PHE A 9 6.93 18.41 -2.56
N ILE A 10 6.73 18.38 -1.24
CA ILE A 10 5.41 18.51 -0.61
C ILE A 10 4.83 19.91 -0.88
N LEU A 11 5.62 20.97 -0.68
CA LEU A 11 5.21 22.34 -0.98
C LEU A 11 4.90 22.52 -2.47
N PHE A 12 5.81 22.12 -3.36
CA PHE A 12 5.59 22.27 -4.79
C PHE A 12 4.44 21.41 -5.30
N GLY A 13 4.27 20.19 -4.81
CA GLY A 13 3.18 19.34 -5.25
C GLY A 13 1.80 19.79 -4.72
N THR A 14 1.75 20.45 -3.56
CA THR A 14 0.52 21.09 -3.05
C THR A 14 0.17 22.38 -3.80
N LEU A 15 1.16 23.14 -4.29
CA LEU A 15 0.98 24.40 -5.03
C LEU A 15 0.80 24.19 -6.55
N PHE A 16 1.67 23.40 -7.19
CA PHE A 16 1.79 23.23 -8.65
C PHE A 16 1.19 21.92 -9.16
N ARG A 17 0.05 21.53 -8.60
CA ARG A 17 -0.62 20.22 -8.70
C ARG A 17 -0.72 19.55 -10.08
N ARG A 18 -0.58 20.26 -11.20
CA ARG A 18 -0.78 19.75 -12.58
C ARG A 18 0.51 19.50 -13.39
N GLY A 19 1.67 19.92 -12.89
CA GLY A 19 2.92 19.89 -13.68
C GLY A 19 3.39 18.46 -13.98
N LYS A 20 3.22 17.98 -15.22
CA LYS A 20 3.66 16.64 -15.64
C LYS A 20 5.18 16.48 -15.57
N LEU A 21 5.94 17.52 -15.95
CA LEU A 21 7.39 17.52 -15.86
C LEU A 21 7.85 17.45 -14.39
N LEU A 22 7.23 18.26 -13.53
CA LEU A 22 7.50 18.22 -12.10
C LEU A 22 7.12 16.86 -11.48
N ALA A 23 6.03 16.24 -11.94
CA ALA A 23 5.65 14.89 -11.52
C ALA A 23 6.68 13.83 -11.95
N PHE A 24 7.28 13.96 -13.13
CA PHE A 24 8.38 13.09 -13.55
C PHE A 24 9.59 13.25 -12.62
N PHE A 25 10.04 14.47 -12.33
CA PHE A 25 11.13 14.70 -11.38
C PHE A 25 10.80 14.19 -9.98
N PHE A 26 9.55 14.33 -9.53
CA PHE A 26 9.09 13.76 -8.27
C PHE A 26 9.20 12.23 -8.28
N LEU A 27 8.77 11.56 -9.35
CA LEU A 27 8.89 10.10 -9.47
C LEU A 27 10.35 9.63 -9.50
N VAL A 28 11.24 10.38 -10.17
CA VAL A 28 12.69 10.12 -10.13
C VAL A 28 13.23 10.28 -8.70
N PHE A 29 12.79 11.31 -7.98
CA PHE A 29 13.15 11.50 -6.56
C PHE A 29 12.68 10.32 -5.69
N LEU A 30 11.43 9.89 -5.82
CA LEU A 30 10.92 8.69 -5.13
C LEU A 30 11.73 7.44 -5.49
N TRP A 31 12.09 7.28 -6.76
CA TRP A 31 12.93 6.17 -7.20
C TRP A 31 14.30 6.19 -6.53
N ILE A 32 14.95 7.35 -6.44
CA ILE A 32 16.24 7.52 -5.75
C ILE A 32 16.12 7.22 -4.26
N CYS A 33 15.10 7.76 -3.59
CA CYS A 33 14.86 7.52 -2.17
C CYS A 33 14.68 6.03 -1.87
N PHE A 34 14.00 5.28 -2.74
CA PHE A 34 13.79 3.86 -2.54
C PHE A 34 15.00 3.02 -2.98
N GLY A 35 15.51 3.21 -4.20
CA GLY A 35 16.60 2.39 -4.74
C GLY A 35 17.91 2.48 -3.95
N TRP A 36 18.19 3.63 -3.35
CA TRP A 36 19.40 3.91 -2.58
C TRP A 36 19.14 4.13 -1.09
N SER A 37 17.99 3.69 -0.57
CA SER A 37 17.75 3.75 0.87
C SER A 37 18.86 3.02 1.65
N GLY A 38 19.20 3.53 2.83
CA GLY A 38 20.11 2.88 3.77
C GLY A 38 19.53 1.60 4.37
N GLU A 39 20.24 1.06 5.35
CA GLU A 39 19.81 -0.11 6.11
C GLU A 39 18.59 0.21 6.97
N ASN A 40 17.54 -0.58 6.84
CA ASN A 40 16.28 -0.46 7.58
C ASN A 40 15.95 -1.76 8.33
N ALA A 41 14.85 -1.74 9.08
CA ALA A 41 14.37 -2.85 9.92
C ALA A 41 14.44 -4.25 9.26
N ASP A 42 14.12 -4.36 7.97
CA ASP A 42 14.05 -5.65 7.26
C ASP A 42 15.32 -5.95 6.43
N THR A 43 16.32 -5.06 6.42
CA THR A 43 17.46 -5.16 5.49
C THR A 43 18.27 -6.44 5.71
N ASN A 44 18.55 -6.81 6.95
CA ASN A 44 19.27 -8.04 7.28
C ASN A 44 18.51 -9.30 6.81
N ILE A 45 17.18 -9.31 6.96
CA ILE A 45 16.33 -10.40 6.51
C ILE A 45 16.42 -10.51 4.98
N TYR A 46 16.34 -9.40 4.25
CA TYR A 46 16.43 -9.43 2.79
C TYR A 46 17.83 -9.77 2.29
N LEU A 47 18.90 -9.29 2.93
CA LEU A 47 20.28 -9.66 2.60
C LEU A 47 20.50 -11.16 2.79
N PHE A 48 20.04 -11.73 3.90
CA PHE A 48 20.09 -13.16 4.15
C PHE A 48 19.35 -13.93 3.05
N ARG A 49 18.11 -13.52 2.74
CA ARG A 49 17.31 -14.16 1.69
C ARG A 49 17.95 -14.03 0.30
N TYR A 50 18.60 -12.91 0.03
CA TYR A 50 19.28 -12.66 -1.23
C TYR A 50 20.51 -13.55 -1.40
N LYS A 51 21.31 -13.69 -0.34
CA LYS A 51 22.56 -14.46 -0.35
C LYS A 51 22.31 -15.97 -0.36
N TYR A 52 21.34 -16.45 0.41
CA TYR A 52 21.08 -17.87 0.61
C TYR A 52 19.83 -18.36 -0.14
N TYR A 53 19.43 -17.69 -1.23
CA TYR A 53 18.18 -17.97 -1.95
C TYR A 53 18.02 -19.43 -2.43
N LYS A 54 19.12 -20.16 -2.60
CA LYS A 54 19.12 -21.58 -2.99
C LYS A 54 18.70 -22.52 -1.85
N ASP A 55 18.96 -22.11 -0.61
CA ASP A 55 18.76 -22.95 0.58
C ASP A 55 17.40 -22.68 1.24
N ILE A 56 16.79 -21.53 0.98
CA ILE A 56 15.53 -21.09 1.60
C ILE A 56 14.33 -21.07 0.63
N THR A 57 14.41 -21.83 -0.47
CA THR A 57 13.35 -21.86 -1.49
C THR A 57 12.00 -22.30 -0.95
N SER A 58 11.97 -23.06 0.15
CA SER A 58 10.74 -23.54 0.81
C SER A 58 10.05 -22.51 1.69
N THR A 59 10.76 -21.47 2.14
CA THR A 59 10.24 -20.46 3.10
C THR A 59 9.96 -19.11 2.45
N THR A 60 10.23 -18.98 1.14
CA THR A 60 10.02 -17.75 0.36
C THR A 60 9.17 -18.02 -0.87
N GLU A 61 8.35 -17.05 -1.25
CA GLU A 61 7.41 -17.22 -2.34
C GLU A 61 8.13 -17.39 -3.71
N PRO A 62 7.59 -18.20 -4.62
CA PRO A 62 8.35 -18.69 -5.77
C PRO A 62 8.85 -17.60 -6.72
N ILE A 63 8.01 -16.59 -7.03
CA ILE A 63 8.40 -15.54 -7.98
C ILE A 63 9.43 -14.61 -7.36
N PHE A 64 9.33 -14.30 -6.06
CA PHE A 64 10.37 -13.50 -5.39
C PHE A 64 11.73 -14.19 -5.45
N THR A 65 11.78 -15.48 -5.10
CA THR A 65 13.00 -16.30 -5.17
C THR A 65 13.56 -16.37 -6.59
N TYR A 66 12.70 -16.49 -7.60
CA TYR A 66 13.11 -16.50 -9.00
C TYR A 66 13.71 -15.15 -9.45
N LEU A 67 13.14 -14.02 -9.03
CA LEU A 67 13.68 -12.69 -9.33
C LEU A 67 15.04 -12.45 -8.66
N VAL A 68 15.23 -12.94 -7.42
CA VAL A 68 16.53 -12.94 -6.75
C VAL A 68 17.55 -13.79 -7.52
N LYS A 69 17.15 -14.98 -7.97
CA LYS A 69 18.00 -15.85 -8.80
C LYS A 69 18.43 -15.18 -10.10
N ILE A 70 17.50 -14.54 -10.81
CA ILE A 70 17.80 -13.77 -12.03
C ILE A 70 18.80 -12.66 -11.71
N SER A 71 18.58 -11.91 -10.64
CA SER A 71 19.46 -10.80 -10.27
C SER A 71 20.89 -11.28 -9.98
N ASN A 72 21.03 -12.39 -9.26
CA ASN A 72 22.32 -13.03 -9.02
C ASN A 72 22.98 -13.53 -10.32
N SER A 73 22.20 -13.95 -11.33
CA SER A 73 22.76 -14.35 -12.64
C SER A 73 23.30 -13.18 -13.48
N PHE A 74 22.94 -11.95 -13.13
CA PHE A 74 23.50 -10.72 -13.69
C PHE A 74 24.58 -10.10 -12.80
N ASP A 75 25.10 -10.83 -11.81
CA ASP A 75 26.07 -10.37 -10.81
C ASP A 75 25.63 -9.10 -10.06
N LEU A 76 24.31 -8.89 -9.94
CA LEU A 76 23.78 -7.81 -9.12
C LEU A 76 23.94 -8.19 -7.65
N ASN A 77 24.32 -7.21 -6.82
CA ASN A 77 24.17 -7.32 -5.38
C ASN A 77 22.71 -7.01 -4.97
N TYR A 78 22.39 -7.17 -3.68
CA TYR A 78 21.06 -6.88 -3.15
C TYR A 78 20.57 -5.45 -3.49
N TYR A 79 21.47 -4.48 -3.50
CA TYR A 79 21.13 -3.09 -3.76
C TYR A 79 20.85 -2.82 -5.25
N GLY A 80 21.55 -3.49 -6.16
CA GLY A 80 21.18 -3.52 -7.58
C GLY A 80 19.77 -4.09 -7.79
N PHE A 81 19.42 -5.16 -7.06
CA PHE A 81 18.06 -5.70 -7.06
C PHE A 81 17.02 -4.71 -6.51
N LEU A 82 17.35 -3.97 -5.44
CA LEU A 82 16.49 -2.95 -4.85
C LEU A 82 16.19 -1.80 -5.83
N ILE A 83 17.21 -1.32 -6.56
CA ILE A 83 17.07 -0.25 -7.57
C ILE A 83 16.13 -0.66 -8.71
N ILE A 84 16.23 -1.91 -9.18
CA ILE A 84 15.34 -2.43 -10.24
C ILE A 84 13.91 -2.62 -9.72
N THR A 85 13.79 -3.18 -8.52
CA THR A 85 12.49 -3.39 -7.85
C THR A 85 11.75 -2.09 -7.62
N SER A 86 12.45 -1.06 -7.13
CA SER A 86 11.88 0.26 -6.91
C SER A 86 11.47 0.92 -8.22
N LEU A 87 12.26 0.78 -9.29
CA LEU A 87 11.91 1.29 -10.62
C LEU A 87 10.58 0.69 -11.11
N PHE A 88 10.43 -0.63 -11.01
CA PHE A 88 9.18 -1.31 -11.39
C PHE A 88 7.99 -0.79 -10.59
N PHE A 89 8.15 -0.61 -9.28
CA PHE A 89 7.11 -0.04 -8.43
C PHE A 89 6.72 1.38 -8.84
N ILE A 90 7.69 2.28 -9.06
CA ILE A 90 7.45 3.67 -9.50
C ILE A 90 6.76 3.71 -10.87
N ILE A 91 7.15 2.85 -11.81
CA ILE A 91 6.48 2.72 -13.11
C ILE A 91 5.00 2.33 -12.94
N SER A 92 4.68 1.39 -12.04
CA SER A 92 3.29 1.01 -11.77
C SER A 92 2.45 2.17 -11.22
N LEU A 93 3.01 2.99 -10.32
CA LEU A 93 2.35 4.21 -9.83
C LEU A 93 2.06 5.17 -10.99
N MET A 94 3.04 5.41 -11.87
CA MET A 94 2.91 6.26 -13.05
C MET A 94 1.83 5.76 -14.01
N ILE A 95 1.80 4.44 -14.28
CA ILE A 95 0.81 3.83 -15.17
C ILE A 95 -0.60 4.01 -14.61
N LEU A 96 -0.82 3.79 -13.31
CA LEU A 96 -2.14 3.97 -12.69
C LEU A 96 -2.63 5.41 -12.83
N VAL A 97 -1.80 6.39 -12.44
CA VAL A 97 -2.13 7.82 -12.53
C VAL A 97 -2.45 8.22 -13.98
N LYS A 98 -1.69 7.72 -14.95
CA LYS A 98 -1.92 7.97 -16.38
C LYS A 98 -3.23 7.34 -16.86
N LYS A 99 -3.51 6.07 -16.54
CA LYS A 99 -4.72 5.36 -17.00
C LYS A 99 -6.01 5.93 -16.41
N LEU A 100 -5.95 6.38 -15.15
CA LEU A 100 -7.07 7.04 -14.49
C LEU A 100 -7.30 8.47 -14.96
N GLU A 101 -6.45 9.02 -15.83
CA GLU A 101 -6.54 10.41 -16.34
C GLU A 101 -6.57 11.45 -15.21
N VAL A 102 -5.75 11.24 -14.18
CA VAL A 102 -5.69 12.12 -13.01
C VAL A 102 -5.32 13.54 -13.43
N LYS A 103 -6.19 14.49 -13.11
CA LYS A 103 -6.03 15.92 -13.47
C LYS A 103 -4.92 16.60 -12.68
N TYR A 104 -4.80 16.29 -11.39
CA TYR A 104 -3.80 16.85 -10.49
C TYR A 104 -2.72 15.80 -10.18
N VAL A 105 -1.90 15.50 -11.18
CA VAL A 105 -0.94 14.38 -11.18
C VAL A 105 0.04 14.37 -10.00
N LEU A 106 0.38 15.52 -9.41
CA LEU A 106 1.31 15.58 -8.27
C LEU A 106 0.65 15.21 -6.94
N VAL A 107 -0.66 15.40 -6.80
CA VAL A 107 -1.36 15.19 -5.53
C VAL A 107 -1.20 13.74 -5.04
N PRO A 108 -1.40 12.69 -5.88
CA PRO A 108 -1.20 11.33 -5.43
C PRO A 108 0.23 11.04 -4.97
N TYR A 109 1.24 11.59 -5.66
CA TYR A 109 2.64 11.38 -5.31
C TYR A 109 3.06 12.09 -4.02
N VAL A 110 2.54 13.31 -3.77
CA VAL A 110 2.77 14.02 -2.50
C VAL A 110 2.16 13.27 -1.33
N LEU A 111 0.88 12.88 -1.45
CA LEU A 111 0.21 12.15 -0.37
C LEU A 111 0.93 10.82 -0.13
N PHE A 112 1.31 10.12 -1.20
CA PHE A 112 2.08 8.89 -1.14
C PHE A 112 3.44 9.06 -0.45
N LEU A 113 4.20 10.11 -0.78
CA LEU A 113 5.49 10.44 -0.15
C LEU A 113 5.36 10.54 1.37
N ILE A 114 4.30 11.21 1.86
CA ILE A 114 4.03 11.33 3.30
C ILE A 114 3.66 9.96 3.87
N PHE A 115 2.70 9.28 3.24
CA PHE A 115 2.33 7.92 3.60
C PHE A 115 1.60 7.24 2.42
N PRO A 116 1.85 5.95 2.10
CA PRO A 116 2.69 4.98 2.81
C PRO A 116 4.11 4.78 2.22
N PHE A 117 4.68 5.75 1.49
CA PHE A 117 5.96 5.54 0.81
C PHE A 117 7.11 5.20 1.77
N VAL A 118 7.20 5.87 2.93
CA VAL A 118 8.22 5.59 3.96
C VAL A 118 8.23 4.10 4.32
N MET A 119 7.06 3.49 4.51
CA MET A 119 6.96 2.06 4.78
C MET A 119 7.27 1.21 3.55
N SER A 120 6.87 1.66 2.36
CA SER A 120 7.07 0.92 1.11
C SER A 120 8.56 0.68 0.81
N VAL A 121 9.45 1.56 1.28
CA VAL A 121 10.90 1.39 1.18
C VAL A 121 11.41 0.24 2.04
N VAL A 122 10.78 -0.01 3.20
CA VAL A 122 11.17 -1.06 4.14
C VAL A 122 10.62 -2.43 3.71
N ILE A 123 9.33 -2.53 3.37
CA ILE A 123 8.67 -3.81 3.09
C ILE A 123 8.83 -4.29 1.63
N VAL A 124 10.06 -4.32 1.13
CA VAL A 124 10.42 -4.53 -0.30
C VAL A 124 9.62 -5.63 -1.01
N ARG A 125 9.48 -6.81 -0.39
CA ARG A 125 8.75 -7.94 -0.99
C ARG A 125 7.27 -7.64 -1.20
N PHE A 126 6.62 -7.05 -0.19
CA PHE A 126 5.22 -6.63 -0.32
C PHE A 126 5.08 -5.46 -1.29
N THR A 127 6.02 -4.50 -1.30
CA THR A 127 6.00 -3.37 -2.22
C THR A 127 6.10 -3.81 -3.68
N LEU A 128 6.94 -4.81 -3.96
CA LEU A 128 7.01 -5.41 -5.30
C LEU A 128 5.70 -6.10 -5.68
N ALA A 129 5.08 -6.86 -4.77
CA ALA A 129 3.75 -7.44 -5.01
C ALA A 129 2.68 -6.35 -5.24
N ALA A 130 2.72 -5.27 -4.45
CA ALA A 130 1.84 -4.12 -4.57
C ALA A 130 1.99 -3.41 -5.93
N ALA A 131 3.18 -3.42 -6.55
CA ALA A 131 3.38 -2.90 -7.90
C ALA A 131 2.44 -3.58 -8.92
N PHE A 132 2.30 -4.90 -8.84
CA PHE A 132 1.38 -5.67 -9.70
C PHE A 132 -0.08 -5.37 -9.36
N ILE A 133 -0.44 -5.25 -8.09
CA ILE A 133 -1.81 -4.88 -7.66
C ILE A 133 -2.20 -3.49 -8.18
N ILE A 134 -1.31 -2.50 -8.04
CA ILE A 134 -1.50 -1.12 -8.53
C ILE A 134 -1.66 -1.11 -10.05
N TYR A 135 -0.83 -1.87 -10.77
CA TYR A 135 -1.01 -2.06 -12.21
C TYR A 135 -2.35 -2.72 -12.53
N GLY A 136 -2.77 -3.73 -11.77
CA GLY A 136 -4.07 -4.39 -11.89
C GLY A 136 -5.26 -3.44 -11.69
N PHE A 137 -5.21 -2.53 -10.72
CA PHE A 137 -6.26 -1.52 -10.52
C PHE A 137 -6.55 -0.71 -11.77
N SER A 138 -5.51 -0.43 -12.57
CA SER A 138 -5.66 0.31 -13.81
C SER A 138 -6.58 -0.39 -14.84
N PHE A 139 -6.79 -1.70 -14.72
CA PHE A 139 -7.72 -2.48 -15.55
C PHE A 139 -9.04 -2.72 -14.84
N LEU A 140 -9.01 -3.04 -13.54
CA LEU A 140 -10.21 -3.27 -12.74
C LEU A 140 -11.20 -2.10 -12.82
N VAL A 141 -10.65 -0.88 -12.83
CA VAL A 141 -11.43 0.36 -12.81
C VAL A 141 -11.83 0.83 -14.23
N ASP A 142 -10.95 0.67 -15.24
CA ASP A 142 -11.20 1.12 -16.63
C ASP A 142 -12.14 0.16 -17.41
N LYS A 143 -12.29 -1.09 -16.97
CA LYS A 143 -13.22 -2.10 -17.52
C LYS A 143 -13.12 -2.37 -19.03
N LYS A 144 -11.94 -2.14 -19.62
CA LYS A 144 -11.68 -2.48 -21.03
C LYS A 144 -11.69 -3.99 -21.27
N LYS A 145 -11.65 -4.39 -22.55
CA LYS A 145 -11.58 -5.81 -22.94
C LYS A 145 -10.50 -6.54 -22.14
N TYR A 146 -10.84 -7.72 -21.66
CA TYR A 146 -9.98 -8.60 -20.85
C TYR A 146 -9.57 -8.05 -19.46
N TRP A 147 -10.28 -7.05 -18.92
CA TRP A 147 -9.91 -6.43 -17.63
C TRP A 147 -9.79 -7.44 -16.49
N TRP A 148 -10.70 -8.43 -16.43
CA TRP A 148 -10.73 -9.39 -15.33
C TRP A 148 -9.60 -10.41 -15.46
N GLN A 149 -9.26 -10.87 -16.66
CA GLN A 149 -8.13 -11.77 -16.88
C GLN A 149 -6.82 -11.10 -16.48
N ILE A 150 -6.61 -9.85 -16.93
CA ILE A 150 -5.39 -9.10 -16.62
C ILE A 150 -5.30 -8.83 -15.12
N TYR A 151 -6.40 -8.42 -14.49
CA TYR A 151 -6.44 -8.21 -13.04
C TYR A 151 -6.15 -9.49 -12.27
N THR A 152 -6.80 -10.61 -12.62
CA THR A 152 -6.56 -11.92 -12.01
C THR A 152 -5.11 -12.34 -12.15
N LEU A 153 -4.51 -12.18 -13.35
CA LEU A 153 -3.10 -12.48 -13.57
C LEU A 153 -2.19 -11.63 -12.68
N CYS A 154 -2.48 -10.32 -12.53
CA CYS A 154 -1.74 -9.45 -11.63
C CYS A 154 -1.82 -9.92 -10.17
N VAL A 155 -3.00 -10.32 -9.71
CA VAL A 155 -3.19 -10.83 -8.34
C VAL A 155 -2.46 -12.16 -8.14
N ILE A 156 -2.50 -13.08 -9.10
CA ILE A 156 -1.77 -14.35 -9.02
C ILE A 156 -0.27 -14.10 -8.92
N ILE A 157 0.30 -13.27 -9.80
CA ILE A 157 1.72 -12.91 -9.76
C ILE A 157 2.07 -12.25 -8.42
N ALA A 158 1.26 -11.28 -7.97
CA ALA A 158 1.46 -10.62 -6.67
C ALA A 158 1.44 -11.60 -5.50
N SER A 159 0.55 -12.59 -5.53
CA SER A 159 0.41 -13.62 -4.48
C SER A 159 1.62 -14.57 -4.44
N LEU A 160 2.22 -14.84 -5.60
CA LEU A 160 3.45 -15.62 -5.73
C LEU A 160 4.73 -14.82 -5.42
N ILE A 161 4.61 -13.51 -5.18
CA ILE A 161 5.68 -12.65 -4.63
C ILE A 161 5.47 -12.44 -3.13
N HIS A 162 4.23 -12.22 -2.70
CA HIS A 162 3.85 -12.07 -1.31
C HIS A 162 2.44 -12.63 -1.08
N SER A 163 2.33 -13.69 -0.29
CA SER A 163 1.11 -14.50 -0.14
C SER A 163 -0.13 -13.71 0.26
N SER A 164 0.01 -12.69 1.11
CA SER A 164 -1.13 -11.85 1.55
C SER A 164 -1.86 -11.15 0.39
N SER A 165 -1.19 -10.94 -0.75
CA SER A 165 -1.77 -10.30 -1.93
C SER A 165 -2.92 -11.09 -2.55
N VAL A 166 -3.08 -12.37 -2.20
CA VAL A 166 -4.20 -13.20 -2.65
C VAL A 166 -5.55 -12.59 -2.28
N PHE A 167 -5.61 -11.83 -1.18
CA PHE A 167 -6.82 -11.17 -0.72
C PHE A 167 -7.41 -10.19 -1.76
N PHE A 168 -6.56 -9.62 -2.63
CA PHE A 168 -7.01 -8.73 -3.70
C PHE A 168 -7.88 -9.44 -4.76
N ILE A 169 -7.95 -10.77 -4.78
CA ILE A 169 -8.84 -11.51 -5.69
C ILE A 169 -10.31 -11.20 -5.43
N LEU A 170 -10.67 -10.90 -4.17
CA LEU A 170 -12.04 -10.55 -3.78
C LEU A 170 -12.56 -9.31 -4.53
N LEU A 171 -11.65 -8.41 -4.93
CA LEU A 171 -12.03 -7.19 -5.64
C LEU A 171 -12.60 -7.45 -7.04
N LEU A 172 -12.49 -8.66 -7.62
CA LEU A 172 -13.21 -9.00 -8.85
C LEU A 172 -14.74 -8.81 -8.70
N MET A 173 -15.27 -8.93 -7.49
CA MET A 173 -16.70 -8.84 -7.20
C MET A 173 -17.26 -7.41 -7.32
N VAL A 174 -16.42 -6.36 -7.22
CA VAL A 174 -16.87 -4.96 -7.16
C VAL A 174 -17.59 -4.50 -8.43
N ASN A 175 -17.27 -5.11 -9.56
CA ASN A 175 -17.85 -4.76 -10.86
C ASN A 175 -19.20 -5.42 -11.11
N ASN A 176 -19.49 -6.54 -10.44
CA ASN A 176 -20.67 -7.36 -10.70
C ASN A 176 -21.83 -7.10 -9.72
N PHE A 177 -21.56 -6.38 -8.62
CA PHE A 177 -22.54 -6.16 -7.57
C PHE A 177 -22.83 -4.69 -7.31
N SER A 178 -24.07 -4.42 -6.86
CA SER A 178 -24.47 -3.09 -6.40
C SER A 178 -23.78 -2.73 -5.09
N VAL A 179 -23.71 -1.44 -4.76
CA VAL A 179 -23.10 -0.96 -3.50
C VAL A 179 -23.73 -1.63 -2.28
N LYS A 180 -25.07 -1.75 -2.24
CA LYS A 180 -25.79 -2.43 -1.15
C LYS A 180 -25.36 -3.89 -0.98
N LYS A 181 -25.17 -4.61 -2.09
CA LYS A 181 -24.72 -6.01 -2.06
C LYS A 181 -23.26 -6.12 -1.65
N ILE A 182 -22.39 -5.21 -2.08
CA ILE A 182 -21.01 -5.14 -1.61
C ILE A 182 -20.94 -4.91 -0.09
N ILE A 183 -21.74 -3.99 0.47
CA ILE A 183 -21.79 -3.79 1.93
C ILE A 183 -22.16 -5.09 2.66
N ARG A 184 -23.19 -5.79 2.21
CA ARG A 184 -23.59 -7.09 2.80
C ARG A 184 -22.47 -8.12 2.72
N ILE A 185 -21.84 -8.28 1.55
CA ILE A 185 -20.71 -9.20 1.36
C ILE A 185 -19.55 -8.82 2.31
N SER A 186 -19.25 -7.52 2.43
CA SER A 186 -18.16 -7.02 3.29
C SER A 186 -18.40 -7.35 4.76
N ILE A 187 -19.64 -7.18 5.24
CA ILE A 187 -20.03 -7.53 6.62
C ILE A 187 -19.92 -9.04 6.84
N ILE A 188 -20.45 -9.84 5.92
CA ILE A 188 -20.37 -11.31 6.01
C ILE A 188 -18.91 -11.78 6.05
N PHE A 189 -18.07 -11.25 5.15
CA PHE A 189 -16.64 -11.57 5.12
C PHE A 189 -15.94 -11.13 6.40
N LEU A 190 -16.21 -9.92 6.90
CA LEU A 190 -15.63 -9.44 8.16
C LEU A 190 -15.97 -10.39 9.32
N LEU A 191 -17.26 -10.73 9.48
CA LEU A 191 -17.71 -11.65 10.54
C LEU A 191 -17.11 -13.04 10.37
N ALA A 192 -17.03 -13.56 9.15
CA ALA A 192 -16.42 -14.85 8.87
C ALA A 192 -14.92 -14.85 9.21
N LEU A 193 -14.19 -13.79 8.85
CA LEU A 193 -12.76 -13.66 9.17
C LEU A 193 -12.52 -13.47 10.66
N LEU A 194 -13.36 -12.72 11.37
CA LEU A 194 -13.30 -12.62 12.83
C LEU A 194 -13.57 -13.98 13.48
N PHE A 195 -14.58 -14.71 13.03
CA PHE A 195 -14.87 -16.06 13.52
C PHE A 195 -13.70 -17.02 13.25
N ILE A 196 -13.16 -17.04 12.02
CA ILE A 196 -12.00 -17.86 11.66
C ILE A 196 -10.80 -17.47 12.53
N SER A 197 -10.46 -16.18 12.65
CA SER A 197 -9.32 -15.75 13.47
C SER A 197 -9.43 -16.20 14.93
N THR A 198 -10.64 -16.18 15.49
CA THR A 198 -10.94 -16.65 16.84
C THR A 198 -10.80 -18.17 16.92
N LEU A 199 -11.38 -18.90 15.96
CA LEU A 199 -11.29 -20.35 15.88
C LEU A 199 -9.84 -20.82 15.74
N LEU A 200 -9.04 -20.19 14.86
CA LEU A 200 -7.62 -20.49 14.69
C LEU A 200 -6.87 -20.31 16.01
N LYS A 201 -7.17 -19.25 16.78
CA LYS A 201 -6.55 -19.05 18.11
C LYS A 201 -6.87 -20.17 19.10
N TYR A 202 -8.09 -20.71 19.09
CA TYR A 202 -8.50 -21.78 20.02
C TYR A 202 -8.13 -23.18 19.54
N VAL A 203 -8.11 -23.42 18.23
CA VAL A 203 -7.86 -24.74 17.63
C VAL A 203 -6.38 -24.96 17.34
N ILE A 204 -5.62 -23.92 16.97
CA ILE A 204 -4.22 -23.99 16.53
C ILE A 204 -3.26 -23.67 17.68
N ASN A 205 -3.44 -24.36 18.81
CA ASN A 205 -2.29 -24.80 19.61
C ASN A 205 -1.62 -26.05 18.98
N ALA A 206 -2.00 -26.42 17.76
CA ALA A 206 -1.49 -27.56 17.00
C ALA A 206 -1.06 -27.08 15.60
N ASP A 207 0.15 -27.42 15.17
CA ASP A 207 0.97 -26.98 14.01
C ASP A 207 0.35 -26.94 12.59
N VAL A 208 -0.96 -26.98 12.45
CA VAL A 208 -1.65 -27.07 11.17
C VAL A 208 -1.83 -25.67 10.58
N LEU A 209 -0.82 -25.16 9.84
CA LEU A 209 -0.94 -24.23 8.69
C LEU A 209 0.36 -23.49 8.30
N PHE A 210 1.57 -23.95 8.67
CA PHE A 210 2.82 -23.16 8.50
C PHE A 210 2.74 -21.76 9.16
N LEU A 211 1.73 -21.56 10.01
CA LEU A 211 1.51 -20.34 10.78
C LEU A 211 2.14 -20.46 12.17
N SER A 212 2.58 -21.65 12.60
CA SER A 212 3.07 -21.88 13.95
C SER A 212 4.34 -21.09 14.26
N GLU A 213 5.31 -20.98 13.33
CA GLU A 213 6.50 -20.13 13.54
C GLU A 213 6.10 -18.65 13.75
N LYS A 214 5.31 -18.07 12.82
CA LYS A 214 4.85 -16.67 12.95
C LYS A 214 3.92 -16.43 14.13
N MET A 215 3.04 -17.38 14.46
CA MET A 215 2.14 -17.30 15.61
C MET A 215 2.90 -17.48 16.92
N SER A 216 3.98 -18.27 16.95
CA SER A 216 4.82 -18.44 18.13
C SER A 216 5.62 -17.18 18.44
N GLU A 217 6.15 -16.48 17.43
CA GLU A 217 6.79 -15.17 17.60
C GLU A 217 5.78 -14.12 18.08
N VAL A 218 4.58 -14.08 17.47
CA VAL A 218 3.50 -13.18 17.90
C VAL A 218 3.02 -13.50 19.32
N ASN A 219 2.89 -14.77 19.69
CA ASN A 219 2.48 -15.17 21.04
C ASN A 219 3.57 -14.86 22.08
N ASN A 220 4.85 -15.07 21.76
CA ASN A 220 5.97 -14.72 22.64
C ASN A 220 6.13 -13.21 22.81
N GLU A 221 5.86 -12.41 21.78
CA GLU A 221 5.79 -10.95 21.91
C GLU A 221 4.56 -10.51 22.69
N VAL A 222 3.38 -11.07 22.41
CA VAL A 222 2.09 -10.73 23.05
C VAL A 222 2.02 -11.13 24.52
N GLU A 223 2.60 -12.27 24.93
CA GLU A 223 2.69 -12.69 26.34
C GLU A 223 3.53 -11.71 27.17
N ASN A 224 4.57 -11.11 26.58
CA ASN A 224 5.36 -10.06 27.23
C ASN A 224 4.68 -8.67 27.17
N MET A 225 3.52 -8.56 26.51
CA MET A 225 2.92 -7.31 26.05
C MET A 225 1.39 -7.27 26.16
N GLU A 226 0.79 -7.85 27.21
CA GLU A 226 -0.67 -7.91 27.35
C GLU A 226 -1.37 -6.53 27.29
N LYS A 227 -0.73 -5.46 27.78
CA LYS A 227 -1.23 -4.07 27.65
C LYS A 227 -0.91 -3.40 26.30
N THR A 228 0.06 -3.92 25.57
CA THR A 228 0.55 -3.37 24.29
C THR A 228 -0.18 -3.98 23.09
N SER A 229 -0.67 -5.22 23.19
CA SER A 229 -1.41 -5.89 22.11
C SER A 229 -2.74 -5.20 21.75
N PHE A 230 -3.58 -4.85 22.73
CA PHE A 230 -4.84 -4.13 22.47
C PHE A 230 -4.58 -2.77 21.81
N ASN A 231 -3.61 -2.01 22.32
CA ASN A 231 -3.23 -0.72 21.76
C ASN A 231 -2.72 -0.83 20.31
N TYR A 232 -2.05 -1.93 20.00
CA TYR A 232 -1.53 -2.20 18.66
C TYR A 232 -2.63 -2.59 17.66
N TYR A 233 -3.54 -3.50 18.02
CA TYR A 233 -4.71 -3.83 17.18
C TYR A 233 -5.63 -2.63 16.98
N PHE A 234 -5.91 -1.90 18.07
CA PHE A 234 -6.72 -0.68 18.01
C PHE A 234 -6.07 0.38 17.10
N GLY A 235 -4.75 0.56 17.21
CA GLY A 235 -3.99 1.43 16.30
C GLY A 235 -4.14 0.99 14.84
N THR A 236 -3.97 -0.30 14.54
CA THR A 236 -4.07 -0.85 13.19
C THR A 236 -5.47 -0.71 12.58
N ILE A 237 -6.51 -0.94 13.39
CA ILE A 237 -7.91 -0.74 12.99
C ILE A 237 -8.16 0.74 12.72
N THR A 238 -7.75 1.62 13.63
CA THR A 238 -7.89 3.08 13.51
C THR A 238 -7.26 3.58 12.21
N ARG A 239 -6.06 3.08 11.89
CA ARG A 239 -5.33 3.37 10.64
C ARG A 239 -6.05 2.92 9.37
N THR A 240 -6.91 1.92 9.45
CA THR A 240 -7.74 1.51 8.31
C THR A 240 -9.00 2.37 8.22
N LEU A 241 -9.58 2.74 9.37
CA LEU A 241 -10.81 3.51 9.45
C LEU A 241 -10.61 4.98 9.08
N ILE A 242 -9.50 5.62 9.42
CA ILE A 242 -9.21 7.03 9.09
C ILE A 242 -9.30 7.29 7.57
N PRO A 243 -8.48 6.65 6.70
CA PRO A 243 -8.53 6.91 5.26
C PRO A 243 -9.87 6.51 4.65
N PHE A 244 -10.52 5.48 5.19
CA PHE A 244 -11.87 5.11 4.79
C PHE A 244 -12.90 6.21 5.10
N CYS A 245 -12.88 6.77 6.31
CA CYS A 245 -13.76 7.86 6.71
C CYS A 245 -13.50 9.13 5.88
N VAL A 246 -12.23 9.46 5.62
CA VAL A 246 -11.85 10.57 4.73
C VAL A 246 -12.33 10.32 3.30
N PHE A 247 -12.27 9.07 2.81
CA PHE A 247 -12.83 8.69 1.52
C PHE A 247 -14.34 8.89 1.47
N LEU A 248 -15.10 8.37 2.45
CA LEU A 248 -16.55 8.55 2.49
C LEU A 248 -16.96 10.02 2.59
N PHE A 249 -16.29 10.79 3.46
CA PHE A 249 -16.53 12.22 3.58
C PHE A 249 -16.32 12.93 2.23
N SER A 250 -15.22 12.61 1.55
CA SER A 250 -14.89 13.16 0.23
C SER A 250 -15.95 12.78 -0.81
N TYR A 251 -16.36 11.50 -0.81
CA TYR A 251 -17.37 10.96 -1.69
C TYR A 251 -18.72 11.67 -1.53
N PHE A 252 -19.23 11.84 -0.31
CA PHE A 252 -20.53 12.46 -0.08
C PHE A 252 -20.49 13.98 -0.29
N LYS A 253 -19.47 14.66 0.24
CA LYS A 253 -19.40 16.13 0.22
C LYS A 253 -19.03 16.70 -1.15
N PHE A 254 -18.05 16.10 -1.83
CA PHE A 254 -17.49 16.64 -3.06
C PHE A 254 -18.00 15.94 -4.31
N TYR A 255 -18.12 14.62 -4.29
CA TYR A 255 -18.54 13.86 -5.48
C TYR A 255 -20.06 13.82 -5.64
N LYS A 256 -20.80 13.25 -4.68
CA LYS A 256 -22.24 12.98 -4.83
C LYS A 256 -23.05 14.25 -5.14
N LYS A 257 -22.66 15.39 -4.58
CA LYS A 257 -23.28 16.70 -4.84
C LYS A 257 -23.00 17.25 -6.25
N ASN A 258 -21.89 16.85 -6.87
CA ASN A 258 -21.41 17.37 -8.15
C ASN A 258 -21.40 16.30 -9.25
N ILE A 259 -22.12 15.19 -9.10
CA ILE A 259 -22.01 14.02 -9.98
C ILE A 259 -22.22 14.36 -11.47
N THR A 260 -23.12 15.32 -11.75
CA THR A 260 -23.45 15.79 -13.10
C THR A 260 -22.31 16.51 -13.82
N LYS A 261 -21.25 16.92 -13.11
CA LYS A 261 -20.08 17.58 -13.70
C LYS A 261 -19.03 16.60 -14.21
N TYR A 262 -19.12 15.31 -13.87
CA TYR A 262 -18.10 14.32 -14.17
C TYR A 262 -18.47 13.49 -15.40
N SER A 263 -17.45 13.07 -16.15
CA SER A 263 -17.65 12.12 -17.25
C SER A 263 -18.13 10.77 -16.73
N ALA A 264 -18.83 9.99 -17.57
CA ALA A 264 -19.26 8.64 -17.22
C ALA A 264 -18.09 7.72 -16.79
N LYS A 265 -16.91 7.90 -17.42
CA LYS A 265 -15.68 7.19 -17.03
C LYS A 265 -15.25 7.56 -15.62
N THR A 266 -15.21 8.85 -15.29
CA THR A 266 -14.85 9.34 -13.95
C THR A 266 -15.83 8.87 -12.88
N VAL A 267 -17.13 8.91 -13.16
CA VAL A 267 -18.19 8.36 -12.30
C VAL A 267 -17.93 6.87 -12.01
N ASN A 268 -17.69 6.08 -13.05
CA ASN A 268 -17.39 4.66 -12.89
C ASN A 268 -16.11 4.40 -12.09
N ILE A 269 -15.06 5.22 -12.27
CA ILE A 269 -13.82 5.14 -11.48
C ILE A 269 -14.12 5.32 -9.98
N ILE A 270 -14.87 6.37 -9.64
CA ILE A 270 -15.17 6.74 -8.26
C ILE A 270 -16.07 5.68 -7.59
N GLU A 271 -17.11 5.23 -8.28
CA GLU A 271 -18.02 4.20 -7.76
C GLU A 271 -17.34 2.84 -7.58
N THR A 272 -16.48 2.46 -8.52
CA THR A 272 -15.69 1.22 -8.41
C THR A 272 -14.75 1.32 -7.20
N THR A 273 -14.08 2.46 -7.03
CA THR A 273 -13.18 2.69 -5.89
C THR A 273 -13.93 2.71 -4.56
N LEU A 274 -15.14 3.26 -4.49
CA LEU A 274 -16.00 3.17 -3.30
C LEU A 274 -16.28 1.71 -2.94
N LYS A 275 -16.65 0.88 -3.92
CA LYS A 275 -16.92 -0.54 -3.67
C LYS A 275 -15.67 -1.30 -3.24
N ILE A 276 -14.50 -0.96 -3.81
CA ILE A 276 -13.21 -1.51 -3.36
C ILE A 276 -13.00 -1.18 -1.89
N ASN A 277 -13.10 0.09 -1.49
CA ASN A 277 -12.93 0.52 -0.09
C ASN A 277 -13.91 -0.18 0.86
N LEU A 278 -15.19 -0.31 0.48
CA LEU A 278 -16.20 -1.01 1.27
C LEU A 278 -15.85 -2.48 1.47
N LEU A 279 -15.48 -3.19 0.38
CA LEU A 279 -15.08 -4.58 0.45
C LEU A 279 -13.82 -4.76 1.29
N PHE A 280 -12.90 -3.81 1.18
CA PHE A 280 -11.62 -3.86 1.86
C PHE A 280 -11.72 -3.67 3.38
N LEU A 281 -12.79 -3.09 3.91
CA LEU A 281 -13.04 -3.07 5.36
C LEU A 281 -13.08 -4.49 5.97
N SER A 282 -13.41 -5.51 5.17
CA SER A 282 -13.35 -6.89 5.66
C SER A 282 -11.93 -7.36 6.00
N SER A 283 -10.89 -6.71 5.48
CA SER A 283 -9.48 -7.01 5.84
C SER A 283 -9.18 -6.74 7.31
N ILE A 284 -10.00 -5.94 8.02
CA ILE A 284 -9.87 -5.75 9.47
C ILE A 284 -9.92 -7.09 10.21
N GLY A 285 -10.73 -8.05 9.75
CA GLY A 285 -10.77 -9.40 10.33
C GLY A 285 -9.45 -10.15 10.19
N LEU A 286 -8.66 -9.87 9.15
CA LEU A 286 -7.35 -10.49 8.94
C LEU A 286 -6.28 -9.94 9.89
N TYR A 287 -6.46 -8.74 10.44
CA TYR A 287 -5.46 -8.15 11.35
C TYR A 287 -5.33 -8.98 12.63
N PHE A 288 -6.40 -9.66 13.04
CA PHE A 288 -6.41 -10.60 14.16
C PHE A 288 -5.72 -11.94 13.86
N ILE A 289 -5.42 -12.21 12.58
CA ILE A 289 -4.60 -13.36 12.16
C ILE A 289 -3.13 -12.93 12.05
N SER A 290 -2.88 -11.81 11.37
CA SER A 290 -1.54 -11.23 11.26
C SER A 290 -1.61 -9.74 10.94
N VAL A 291 -0.79 -8.97 11.61
CA VAL A 291 -0.63 -7.53 11.36
C VAL A 291 0.02 -7.22 10.02
N ASP A 292 0.66 -8.20 9.37
CA ASP A 292 1.15 -8.09 7.99
C ASP A 292 0.02 -7.77 7.00
N PHE A 293 -1.23 -8.15 7.31
CA PHE A 293 -2.37 -7.82 6.47
C PHE A 293 -2.70 -6.33 6.47
N SER A 294 -2.24 -5.54 7.44
CA SER A 294 -2.39 -4.08 7.41
C SER A 294 -1.66 -3.43 6.23
N ARG A 295 -0.64 -4.11 5.68
CA ARG A 295 0.10 -3.68 4.48
C ARG A 295 -0.78 -3.65 3.24
N LEU A 296 -1.85 -4.46 3.20
CA LEU A 296 -2.81 -4.46 2.09
C LEU A 296 -3.41 -3.05 1.86
N LEU A 297 -3.48 -2.21 2.91
CA LEU A 297 -3.99 -0.84 2.81
C LEU A 297 -3.15 0.03 1.85
N PHE A 298 -1.86 -0.27 1.64
CA PHE A 298 -0.95 0.63 0.94
C PHE A 298 -1.30 0.87 -0.53
N PRO A 299 -1.48 -0.17 -1.39
CA PRO A 299 -1.92 0.04 -2.76
C PRO A 299 -3.32 0.69 -2.82
N LEU A 300 -4.20 0.42 -1.84
CA LEU A 300 -5.53 1.03 -1.77
C LEU A 300 -5.46 2.53 -1.48
N LEU A 301 -4.59 2.96 -0.57
CA LEU A 301 -4.35 4.38 -0.28
C LEU A 301 -3.94 5.13 -1.55
N PHE A 302 -3.01 4.56 -2.32
CA PHE A 302 -2.58 5.19 -3.56
C PHE A 302 -3.72 5.32 -4.59
N LEU A 303 -4.58 4.30 -4.72
CA LEU A 303 -5.79 4.37 -5.54
C LEU A 303 -6.74 5.48 -5.04
N ASN A 304 -6.92 5.60 -3.73
CA ASN A 304 -7.74 6.65 -3.13
C ASN A 304 -7.17 8.05 -3.40
N TYR A 305 -5.85 8.21 -3.31
CA TYR A 305 -5.18 9.47 -3.64
C TYR A 305 -5.39 9.87 -5.11
N CYS A 306 -5.35 8.90 -6.03
CA CYS A 306 -5.69 9.14 -7.43
C CYS A 306 -7.14 9.63 -7.59
N VAL A 307 -8.09 9.01 -6.87
CA VAL A 307 -9.51 9.43 -6.89
C VAL A 307 -9.72 10.82 -6.29
N TYR A 308 -9.04 11.16 -5.19
CA TYR A 308 -9.09 12.52 -4.65
C TYR A 308 -8.59 13.54 -5.67
N ALA A 309 -7.45 13.26 -6.30
CA ALA A 309 -6.87 14.11 -7.33
C ALA A 309 -7.73 14.21 -8.60
N LEU A 310 -8.65 13.27 -8.84
CA LEU A 310 -9.65 13.33 -9.91
C LEU A 310 -10.82 14.26 -9.57
N ILE A 311 -11.36 14.17 -8.35
CA ILE A 311 -12.54 14.94 -7.93
C ILE A 311 -12.23 16.37 -7.49
N MET A 312 -10.95 16.70 -7.30
CA MET A 312 -10.57 18.06 -6.94
C MET A 312 -10.97 19.06 -8.03
N GLU A 313 -11.41 20.25 -7.63
CA GLU A 313 -11.66 21.41 -8.48
C GLU A 313 -10.72 22.59 -8.10
N LYS A 314 -10.76 23.70 -8.85
CA LYS A 314 -10.09 24.95 -8.42
C LYS A 314 -11.04 25.73 -7.52
N SER A 315 -11.09 25.43 -6.23
CA SER A 315 -11.93 26.18 -5.27
C SER A 315 -11.40 26.10 -3.83
N LYS A 316 -11.86 27.00 -2.95
CA LYS A 316 -11.51 27.01 -1.51
C LYS A 316 -11.81 25.65 -0.84
N ALA A 317 -12.91 25.01 -1.21
CA ALA A 317 -13.28 23.70 -0.69
C ALA A 317 -12.21 22.62 -0.97
N ASN A 318 -11.46 22.75 -2.07
CA ASN A 318 -10.36 21.84 -2.40
C ASN A 318 -9.07 22.09 -1.61
N MET A 319 -8.87 23.30 -1.07
CA MET A 319 -7.79 23.53 -0.10
C MET A 319 -8.10 22.85 1.22
N MET A 320 -9.36 22.93 1.69
CA MET A 320 -9.81 22.20 2.87
C MET A 320 -9.67 20.68 2.69
N LEU A 321 -10.08 20.15 1.53
CA LEU A 321 -9.89 18.72 1.23
C LEU A 321 -8.40 18.33 1.24
N MET A 322 -7.53 19.13 0.60
CA MET A 322 -6.09 18.87 0.62
C MET A 322 -5.53 18.87 2.05
N LEU A 323 -5.95 19.82 2.89
CA LEU A 323 -5.53 19.88 4.28
C LEU A 323 -5.99 18.63 5.07
N ILE A 324 -7.25 18.19 4.90
CA ILE A 324 -7.76 16.96 5.52
C ILE A 324 -6.93 15.75 5.08
N LEU A 325 -6.57 15.68 3.78
CA LEU A 325 -5.75 14.60 3.26
C LEU A 325 -4.33 14.61 3.82
N LEU A 326 -3.71 15.79 3.93
CA LEU A 326 -2.38 15.95 4.54
C LEU A 326 -2.39 15.55 6.02
N ILE A 327 -3.40 16.02 6.78
CA ILE A 327 -3.59 15.63 8.19
C ILE A 327 -3.80 14.12 8.29
N SER A 328 -4.63 13.53 7.44
CA SER A 328 -4.86 12.08 7.42
C SER A 328 -3.57 11.31 7.16
N CYS A 329 -2.75 11.73 6.19
CA CYS A 329 -1.47 11.05 5.91
C CYS A 329 -0.46 11.24 7.06
N GLY A 330 -0.42 12.42 7.67
CA GLY A 330 0.41 12.68 8.84
C GLY A 330 0.00 11.86 10.07
N LEU A 331 -1.31 11.69 10.29
CA LEU A 331 -1.85 10.82 11.34
C LEU A 331 -1.49 9.34 11.08
N GLU A 332 -1.57 8.86 9.84
CA GLU A 332 -1.13 7.51 9.49
C GLU A 332 0.37 7.29 9.75
N LEU A 333 1.20 8.25 9.32
CA LEU A 333 2.63 8.23 9.56
C LEU A 333 2.95 8.25 11.06
N TYR A 334 2.25 9.08 11.84
CA TYR A 334 2.39 9.11 13.29
C TYR A 334 1.98 7.80 13.95
N LEU A 335 0.80 7.26 13.62
CA LEU A 335 0.26 6.06 14.26
C LEU A 335 1.07 4.80 13.97
N LEU A 336 1.76 4.71 12.82
CA LEU A 336 2.60 3.55 12.49
C LEU A 336 4.07 3.76 12.82
N VAL A 337 4.61 4.94 12.51
CA VAL A 337 6.06 5.15 12.50
C VAL A 337 6.48 6.06 13.65
N LEU A 338 6.00 7.31 13.70
CA LEU A 338 6.56 8.31 14.61
C LEU A 338 6.17 8.12 16.08
N ARG A 339 5.15 7.30 16.38
CA ARG A 339 4.74 7.01 17.75
C ARG A 339 5.69 6.06 18.49
N TYR A 340 6.47 5.27 17.76
CA TYR A 340 7.29 4.20 18.34
C TYR A 340 8.77 4.47 18.04
N ASP A 341 9.58 4.69 19.07
CA ASP A 341 11.00 5.03 18.93
C ASP A 341 11.75 4.03 18.05
N PHE A 342 11.52 2.72 18.26
CA PHE A 342 12.06 1.66 17.42
C PHE A 342 11.73 1.83 15.94
N MET A 343 10.51 2.24 15.59
CA MET A 343 10.11 2.47 14.20
C MET A 343 10.72 3.76 13.65
N VAL A 344 10.96 4.77 14.48
CA VAL A 344 11.68 5.98 14.06
C VAL A 344 13.11 5.61 13.67
N GLU A 345 13.83 4.95 14.56
CA GLU A 345 15.23 4.54 14.36
C GLU A 345 15.40 3.55 13.19
N ASN A 346 14.47 2.62 13.00
CA ASN A 346 14.63 1.52 12.03
C ASN A 346 13.86 1.72 10.71
N VAL A 347 12.98 2.72 10.62
CA VAL A 347 12.17 2.98 9.41
C VAL A 347 12.22 4.43 8.97
N PHE A 348 12.02 5.39 9.88
CA PHE A 348 11.95 6.80 9.51
C PHE A 348 13.32 7.42 9.25
N GLU A 349 14.28 7.25 10.15
CA GLU A 349 15.64 7.80 9.98
C GLU A 349 16.38 7.17 8.79
N PRO A 350 16.35 5.83 8.60
CA PRO A 350 16.98 5.20 7.44
C PRO A 350 16.42 5.64 6.09
N PHE A 351 15.18 6.12 6.06
CA PHE A 351 14.59 6.69 4.85
C PHE A 351 15.32 7.97 4.41
N PHE A 352 15.86 8.74 5.34
CA PHE A 352 16.62 9.95 5.06
C PHE A 352 18.13 9.71 4.95
N ASN A 353 18.64 8.61 5.51
CA ASN A 353 20.02 8.14 5.33
C ASN A 353 20.13 7.36 4.02
N ASN A 354 20.45 8.08 2.94
CA ASN A 354 20.53 7.51 1.60
C ASN A 354 21.97 7.40 1.14
N ARG A 355 22.34 6.18 0.76
CA ARG A 355 23.72 5.80 0.43
C ARG A 355 24.26 6.50 -0.81
N LEU A 356 23.40 7.04 -1.68
CA LEU A 356 23.85 7.85 -2.81
C LEU A 356 24.56 9.14 -2.37
N PHE A 357 24.25 9.64 -1.17
CA PHE A 357 24.76 10.91 -0.66
C PHE A 357 25.71 10.76 0.53
N GLU A 358 25.99 9.53 0.98
CA GLU A 358 26.95 9.28 2.08
C GLU A 358 28.41 9.34 1.59
N ASP A 359 28.65 9.09 0.29
CA ASP A 359 29.97 9.14 -0.35
C ASP A 359 30.31 10.51 -0.99
N LEU A 360 29.46 11.53 -0.80
CA LEU A 360 29.61 12.91 -1.32
C LEU A 360 29.81 13.89 -0.17
#